data_AF-A0A8X6GG93-F1
#
_entry.id   AF-A0A8X6GG93-F1
#
_cell.length_a   1.000
_cell.length_b   1.000
_cell.length_c   1.000
_cell.angle_alpha   90.00
_cell.angle_beta   90.00
_cell.angle_gamma   90.00
#
_symmetry.space_group_name_H-M   'P 1'
#
loop_
_entity.id
_entity.type
_entity.pdbx_description
1 polymer ?
#
loop_
_entity_poly.entity_id
_entity_poly.type
_entity_poly.pdbx_seq_one_letter_code
_entity_poly.pdbx_strand_id
1 'polypeptide(L)' 'MQRQLIGLMKEGCFHLYKWSANSEELLKDVPTENKEFLFNENDELVKTLGLSWRPREVTFMYQMNLQEVPVTITKRTV' A
#
# COMPACT_ATOMS: atom_id res chain seq x y z
N MET A 1 10.18 20.24 6.34
CA MET A 1 9.28 19.60 7.32
C MET A 1 9.75 18.22 7.77
N GLN A 2 9.91 17.23 6.89
CA GLN A 2 10.29 15.86 7.29
C GLN A 2 11.53 15.78 8.21
N ARG A 3 12.63 16.46 7.86
CA ARG A 3 13.85 16.51 8.69
C ARG A 3 13.61 17.13 10.08
N GLN A 4 12.71 18.11 10.17
CA GLN A 4 12.36 18.76 11.44
C GLN A 4 11.56 17.80 12.32
N LEU A 5 10.63 17.03 11.74
CA LEU A 5 9.87 16.00 12.46
C LEU A 5 10.79 14.87 12.95
N ILE A 6 11.69 14.38 12.10
CA ILE A 6 12.69 13.38 12.49
C ILE A 6 13.56 13.88 13.64
N GLY A 7 14.05 15.12 13.55
CA GLY A 7 14.84 15.74 14.60
C GLY A 7 14.08 15.84 15.91
N LEU A 8 12.85 16.38 15.87
CA LEU A 8 12.00 16.53 17.06
C LEU A 8 11.73 15.19 17.75
N MET A 9 11.39 14.15 16.98
CA MET A 9 11.08 12.84 17.55
C MET A 9 12.33 12.16 18.10
N LYS A 10 13.49 12.36 17.47
CA LYS A 10 14.78 11.88 17.96
C LYS A 10 15.16 12.50 19.32
N GLU A 11 14.91 13.79 19.52
CA GLU A 11 15.10 14.45 20.83
C GLU A 11 14.22 13.81 21.93
N GLY A 12 13.05 13.29 21.56
CA GLY A 12 12.19 12.49 22.44
C GLY A 12 12.56 11.02 22.55
N CYS A 13 13.71 10.59 22.03
CA CYS A 13 14.13 9.19 21.91
C CYS A 13 13.20 8.30 21.04
N PHE A 14 12.34 8.90 20.22
CA PHE A 14 11.49 8.19 19.28
C PHE A 14 12.18 8.11 17.91
N HIS A 15 12.79 6.96 17.65
CA HIS A 15 13.37 6.66 16.34
C HIS A 15 12.26 6.28 15.36
N LEU A 16 12.09 7.08 14.31
CA LEU A 16 11.05 6.86 13.31
C LEU A 16 11.51 5.87 12.23
N TYR A 17 10.73 4.81 12.06
CA TYR A 17 10.90 3.76 11.06
C TYR A 17 9.66 3.66 10.19
N LYS A 18 9.75 2.91 9.08
CA LYS A 18 8.66 2.66 8.13
C LYS A 18 8.12 3.95 7.50
N TRP A 19 9.00 4.72 6.87
CA TRP A 19 8.59 5.88 6.08
C TRP A 19 8.04 5.47 4.73
N SER A 20 6.78 5.81 4.46
CA SER A 20 6.18 5.79 3.13
C SER A 20 5.75 7.20 2.72
N ALA A 21 5.80 7.47 1.41
CA ALA A 21 5.29 8.70 0.83
C ALA A 21 4.81 8.42 -0.60
N ASN A 22 3.94 9.28 -1.10
CA ASN A 22 3.47 9.27 -2.49
C ASN A 22 4.49 9.86 -3.49
N SER A 23 5.56 10.49 -3.00
CA SER A 23 6.64 11.07 -3.81
C SER A 23 8.00 10.55 -3.33
N GLU A 24 8.79 10.01 -4.26
CA GLU A 24 10.15 9.54 -3.97
C GLU A 24 11.07 10.65 -3.50
N GLU A 25 10.84 11.90 -3.93
CA GLU A 25 11.61 13.05 -3.47
C GLU A 25 11.49 13.29 -1.96
N LEU A 26 10.37 12.88 -1.35
CA LEU A 26 10.16 12.94 0.10
C LEU A 26 10.85 11.78 0.85
N LEU A 27 11.27 10.73 0.14
CA LEU A 27 11.98 9.59 0.71
C LEU A 27 13.48 9.59 0.39
N LYS A 28 13.98 10.58 -0.36
CA LYS A 28 15.39 10.66 -0.78
C LYS A 28 16.36 10.72 0.40
N ASP A 29 15.95 11.39 1.48
CA ASP A 29 16.77 11.60 2.67
C ASP A 29 16.56 10.50 3.73
N VAL A 30 15.62 9.56 3.51
CA VAL A 30 15.39 8.45 4.43
C VAL A 30 16.32 7.30 4.05
N PRO A 31 17.12 6.76 5.00
CA PRO A 31 17.87 5.53 4.79
C PRO A 31 16.95 4.39 4.34
N THR A 32 17.38 3.54 3.41
CA THR A 32 16.56 2.44 2.87
C THR A 32 15.99 1.53 3.95
N GLU A 33 16.78 1.24 4.99
CA GLU A 33 16.39 0.49 6.19
C GLU A 33 15.23 1.08 7.00
N ASN A 34 15.02 2.40 6.88
CA ASN A 34 13.97 3.12 7.58
C ASN A 34 12.75 3.37 6.69
N LYS A 35 12.79 3.03 5.40
CA LYS A 35 11.62 3.11 4.52
C LYS A 35 10.64 2.00 4.86
N GLU A 36 9.34 2.30 4.81
CA GLU A 36 8.31 1.26 4.84
C GLU A 36 8.52 0.44 3.58
N PHE A 37 8.66 -0.89 3.76
CA PHE A 37 8.87 -1.89 2.72
C PHE A 37 8.65 -1.33 1.32
N LEU A 38 9.72 -1.23 0.53
CA LEU A 38 9.58 -1.05 -0.90
C LEU A 38 8.63 -2.16 -1.35
N PHE A 39 7.38 -1.81 -1.63
CA PHE A 39 6.43 -2.73 -2.21
C PHE A 39 7.11 -3.15 -3.49
N ASN A 40 7.72 -4.34 -3.51
CA ASN A 40 8.15 -4.92 -4.76
C ASN A 40 6.92 -4.86 -5.66
N GLU A 41 7.08 -4.55 -6.94
CA GLU A 41 5.96 -4.45 -7.87
C GLU A 41 5.11 -5.75 -7.90
N ASN A 42 5.63 -6.84 -7.33
CA ASN A 42 4.97 -8.14 -7.12
C ASN A 42 4.36 -8.36 -5.72
N ASP A 43 4.69 -7.55 -4.71
CA ASP A 43 4.22 -7.62 -3.32
C ASP A 43 3.27 -6.45 -2.97
N GLU A 44 2.46 -5.98 -3.93
CA GLU A 44 1.46 -4.89 -3.76
C GLU A 44 0.34 -5.20 -2.74
N LEU A 45 0.42 -6.31 -2.00
CA LEU A 45 -0.69 -6.84 -1.23
C LEU A 45 -0.41 -6.76 0.28
N VAL A 46 -0.40 -5.54 0.81
CA VAL A 46 -0.76 -5.37 2.24
C VAL A 46 -2.24 -5.73 2.35
N LYS A 47 -2.52 -6.99 2.69
CA LYS A 47 -3.88 -7.54 2.89
C LYS A 47 -4.52 -6.92 4.12
N THR A 48 -4.99 -5.69 4.01
CA THR A 48 -5.85 -5.05 5.00
C THR A 48 -7.22 -4.89 4.35
N LEU A 49 -8.23 -5.60 4.86
CA LEU A 49 -9.63 -5.59 4.37
C LEU A 49 -9.88 -6.22 2.98
N GLY A 50 -8.96 -7.00 2.43
CA GLY A 50 -9.13 -7.60 1.08
C GLY A 50 -8.95 -6.60 -0.08
N LEU A 51 -8.46 -5.39 0.24
CA LEU A 51 -8.07 -4.37 -0.72
C LEU A 51 -6.54 -4.31 -0.81
N SER A 52 -6.04 -3.98 -2.00
CA SER A 52 -4.63 -3.69 -2.26
C SER A 52 -4.42 -2.18 -2.18
N TRP A 53 -3.39 -1.73 -1.49
CA TRP A 53 -3.02 -0.31 -1.44
C TRP A 53 -1.80 -0.07 -2.31
N ARG A 54 -1.90 0.91 -3.22
CA ARG A 54 -0.78 1.44 -4.00
C ARG A 54 -0.40 2.82 -3.48
N PRO A 55 0.66 2.95 -2.66
CA PRO A 55 1.06 4.24 -2.09
C PRO A 55 1.47 5.25 -3.16
N ARG A 56 2.12 4.79 -4.24
CA ARG A 56 2.58 5.63 -5.35
C ARG A 56 1.43 6.28 -6.12
N GLU A 57 0.35 5.53 -6.33
CA GLU A 57 -0.83 5.97 -7.07
C GLU A 57 -1.93 6.54 -6.15
N VAL A 58 -1.69 6.54 -4.82
CA VAL A 58 -2.68 6.93 -3.79
C VAL A 58 -4.03 6.22 -4.00
N THR A 59 -3.99 4.98 -4.48
CA THR A 59 -5.18 4.27 -4.94
C THR A 59 -5.34 2.97 -4.18
N PHE A 60 -6.59 2.65 -3.85
CA PHE A 60 -6.99 1.34 -3.37
C PHE A 60 -7.55 0.54 -4.53
N MET A 61 -7.17 -0.72 -4.62
CA MET A 61 -7.63 -1.63 -5.65
C MET A 61 -8.25 -2.87 -5.02
N TYR A 62 -9.11 -3.54 -5.79
CA TYR A 62 -9.61 -4.87 -5.47
C TYR A 62 -9.39 -5.76 -6.70
N GLN A 63 -8.92 -6.98 -6.50
CA GLN A 63 -8.83 -7.98 -7.56
C GLN A 63 -10.01 -8.95 -7.44
N MET A 64 -10.86 -9.01 -8.46
CA MET A 64 -11.89 -10.04 -8.56
C MET A 64 -11.41 -11.15 -9.47
N ASN A 65 -11.35 -12.37 -8.96
CA ASN A 65 -11.36 -13.56 -9.80
C ASN A 65 -12.81 -13.93 -10.08
N LEU A 66 -13.35 -13.38 -11.17
CA LEU A 66 -14.67 -13.79 -11.66
C LEU A 66 -14.53 -15.21 -12.21
N GLN A 67 -15.09 -16.19 -11.49
CA GLN A 67 -15.27 -17.51 -12.07
C GLN A 67 -16.32 -17.41 -13.17
N GLU A 68 -16.04 -18.00 -14.33
CA GLU A 68 -17.04 -18.17 -15.39
C GLU A 68 -18.21 -18.96 -14.78
N VAL A 69 -19.33 -18.29 -14.55
CA VAL A 69 -20.55 -18.96 -14.12
C VAL A 69 -21.02 -19.77 -15.33
N PRO A 70 -21.16 -21.11 -15.22
CA PRO A 70 -21.75 -21.88 -16.31
C PRO A 70 -23.15 -21.34 -16.56
N VAL A 71 -23.37 -20.82 -17.77
CA VAL A 71 -24.65 -20.27 -18.22
C VAL A 71 -25.62 -21.45 -18.44
N THR A 72 -26.12 -22.05 -17.37
CA THR A 72 -27.28 -22.94 -17.46
C THR A 72 -28.52 -22.11 -17.18
N ILE A 73 -28.99 -21.39 -18.20
CA ILE A 73 -30.28 -20.69 -18.17
C ILE A 73 -31.37 -21.76 -18.09
N THR A 74 -31.84 -22.06 -16.88
CA THR A 74 -33.05 -22.86 -16.69
C THR A 74 -34.25 -21.91 -16.70
N LYS A 75 -34.71 -21.55 -17.90
CA LYS A 75 -36.00 -20.86 -18.05
C LYS A 75 -37.08 -21.81 -17.51
N ARG A 76 -37.70 -21.49 -16.37
CA ARG A 76 -38.94 -22.15 -15.95
C ARG A 76 -40.06 -21.57 -16.81
N THR A 77 -40.43 -22.29 -17.86
CA THR A 77 -41.67 -22.01 -18.59
C THR A 77 -42.83 -22.28 -17.64
N VAL A 78 -43.66 -21.27 -17.39
CA VAL A 78 -44.98 -21.40 -16.74
C VAL A 78 -46.01 -21.53 -17.85
#